data_AF-A0A960PX08-F1
#
_entry.id   AF-A0A960PX08-F1
#
_cell.length_a   1.000
_cell.length_b   1.000
_cell.length_c   1.000
_cell.angle_alpha   90.00
_cell.angle_beta   90.00
_cell.angle_gamma   90.00
#
_symmetry.space_group_name_H-M   'P 1'
#
loop_
_entity.id
_entity.type
_entity.pdbx_description
1 polymer ?
#
loop_
_entity_poly.entity_id
_entity_poly.type
_entity_poly.pdbx_seq_one_letter_code
_entity_poly.pdbx_strand_id
1 'polypeptide(L)'
;MAYLVLASLLWAVPFGLIKRTLTDVDPTLVAWIRLVLACLAFAGFLRPAPWKQASKWMLIGAVQFGAMYVLYIRAFQYLSGSEVALLTITTPLWVSLMVEGRRSTRLWCAAGIAVFAAALLQKTWNLRSLTLVGILLVQLANVCFAWGQLRYRKWCSNQRPEAGMMAWLYLGALVVPTVMLAFGSFHLPSRPDQWGALLYLGLVPTALGFYLWNRGSRFVPAAVLAVANNLKIPLAILLAWTVFGEKRPDLVFLASAVLFGVAFAIAPRQRG
;
A
#
# COMPACT_ATOMS: atom_id res chain seq x y z
N MET A 1 3.44 -10.65 -12.69
CA MET A 1 2.12 -9.97 -12.60
C MET A 1 1.22 -10.57 -11.53
N ALA A 2 1.04 -11.90 -11.45
CA ALA A 2 0.16 -12.56 -10.48
C ALA A 2 0.32 -12.09 -9.03
N TYR A 3 1.56 -11.97 -8.52
CA TYR A 3 1.81 -11.48 -7.16
C TYR A 3 1.23 -10.07 -6.89
N LEU A 4 1.31 -9.15 -7.87
CA LEU A 4 0.78 -7.79 -7.72
C LEU A 4 -0.75 -7.80 -7.68
N VAL A 5 -1.38 -8.61 -8.56
CA VAL A 5 -2.84 -8.76 -8.59
C VAL A 5 -3.35 -9.35 -7.27
N LEU A 6 -2.70 -10.39 -6.77
CA LEU A 6 -3.03 -11.00 -5.47
C LEU A 6 -2.88 -9.98 -4.34
N ALA A 7 -1.78 -9.23 -4.28
CA ALA A 7 -1.59 -8.17 -3.29
C ALA A 7 -2.69 -7.09 -3.39
N SER A 8 -3.05 -6.67 -4.61
CA SER A 8 -4.13 -5.70 -4.84
C SER A 8 -5.50 -6.21 -4.37
N LEU A 9 -5.80 -7.50 -4.54
CA LEU A 9 -7.01 -8.12 -4.00
C LEU A 9 -7.03 -8.08 -2.47
N LEU A 10 -5.90 -8.41 -1.82
CA LEU A 10 -5.79 -8.35 -0.36
C LEU A 10 -5.95 -6.92 0.17
N TRP A 11 -5.57 -5.91 -0.61
CA TRP A 11 -5.71 -4.48 -0.24
C TRP A 11 -7.06 -3.85 -0.60
N ALA A 12 -7.99 -4.58 -1.22
CA ALA A 12 -9.32 -4.06 -1.53
C ALA A 12 -10.19 -3.88 -0.27
N VAL A 13 -10.10 -4.83 0.67
CA VAL A 13 -10.99 -4.94 1.86
C VAL A 13 -10.69 -3.95 3.00
N PRO A 14 -9.42 -3.58 3.31
CA PRO A 14 -9.08 -2.84 4.54
C PRO A 14 -9.75 -1.48 4.78
N PHE A 15 -10.08 -0.72 3.72
CA PHE A 15 -10.53 0.67 3.86
C PHE A 15 -11.82 0.81 4.69
N GLY A 16 -12.81 -0.05 4.41
CA GLY A 16 -14.08 -0.06 5.14
C GLY A 16 -13.93 -0.57 6.57
N LEU A 17 -13.10 -1.60 6.76
CA LEU A 17 -12.87 -2.22 8.07
C LEU A 17 -12.23 -1.24 9.06
N ILE A 18 -11.16 -0.54 8.65
CA ILE A 18 -10.45 0.45 9.49
C ILE A 18 -11.41 1.56 9.93
N LYS A 19 -12.16 2.15 8.97
CA LYS A 19 -13.05 3.28 9.28
C LYS A 19 -14.22 2.89 10.18
N ARG A 20 -14.71 1.65 10.10
CA ARG A 20 -15.87 1.19 10.90
C ARG A 20 -15.49 0.72 12.30
N THR A 21 -14.31 0.13 12.47
CA THR A 21 -13.98 -0.62 13.70
C THR A 21 -12.85 -0.02 14.53
N LEU A 22 -11.96 0.78 13.92
CA LEU A 22 -10.70 1.20 14.56
C LEU A 22 -10.53 2.72 14.69
N THR A 23 -11.56 3.53 14.42
CA THR A 23 -11.46 5.01 14.50
C THR A 23 -11.33 5.53 15.93
N ASP A 24 -11.75 4.74 16.91
CA ASP A 24 -11.67 5.01 18.35
C ASP A 24 -10.38 4.46 18.99
N VAL A 25 -9.55 3.74 18.22
CA VAL A 25 -8.25 3.23 18.67
C VAL A 25 -7.14 4.19 18.21
N ASP A 26 -6.08 4.35 19.03
CA ASP A 26 -4.94 5.17 18.64
C ASP A 26 -4.34 4.70 17.29
N PRO A 27 -4.21 5.60 16.29
CA PRO A 27 -3.72 5.23 14.95
C PRO A 27 -2.31 4.63 14.95
N THR A 28 -1.44 5.13 15.82
CA THR A 28 -0.05 4.66 15.93
C THR A 28 -0.06 3.26 16.52
N LEU A 29 -0.92 2.98 17.50
CA LEU A 29 -1.11 1.65 18.07
C LEU A 29 -1.67 0.67 17.03
N VAL A 30 -2.66 1.08 16.23
CA VAL A 30 -3.19 0.26 15.11
C VAL A 30 -2.08 -0.09 14.12
N ALA A 31 -1.27 0.89 13.72
CA ALA A 31 -0.11 0.66 12.85
C ALA A 31 0.90 -0.30 13.49
N TRP A 32 1.21 -0.10 14.77
CA TRP A 32 2.15 -0.91 15.53
C TRP A 32 1.71 -2.37 15.63
N ILE A 33 0.47 -2.64 16.08
CA ILE A 33 -0.05 -4.01 16.23
C ILE A 33 -0.01 -4.75 14.90
N ARG A 34 -0.41 -4.11 13.80
CA ARG A 34 -0.36 -4.71 12.45
C ARG A 34 1.06 -5.09 12.05
N LEU A 35 2.03 -4.24 12.35
CA LEU A 35 3.44 -4.48 12.04
C LEU A 35 4.06 -5.53 12.96
N VAL A 36 3.64 -5.62 14.23
CA VAL A 36 4.05 -6.69 15.15
C VAL A 36 3.56 -8.03 14.63
N LEU A 37 2.28 -8.13 14.28
CA LEU A 37 1.70 -9.34 13.71
C LEU A 37 2.42 -9.77 12.43
N ALA A 38 2.75 -8.81 11.55
CA ALA A 38 3.52 -9.11 10.35
C ALA A 38 4.97 -9.53 10.66
N CYS A 39 5.61 -8.92 11.65
CA CYS A 39 6.94 -9.32 12.11
C CYS A 39 6.91 -10.75 12.68
N LEU A 40 5.91 -11.08 13.50
CA LEU A 40 5.71 -12.42 14.07
C LEU A 40 5.45 -13.46 12.97
N ALA A 41 4.61 -13.14 11.98
CA ALA A 41 4.33 -14.02 10.85
C ALA A 41 5.60 -14.35 10.03
N PHE A 42 6.60 -13.46 10.04
CA PHE A 42 7.86 -13.66 9.33
C PHE A 42 9.05 -14.03 10.25
N ALA A 43 8.84 -14.15 11.56
CA ALA A 43 9.91 -14.35 12.53
C ALA A 43 10.68 -15.66 12.28
N GLY A 44 9.98 -16.75 11.97
CA GLY A 44 10.60 -18.05 11.66
C GLY A 44 11.47 -18.08 10.40
N PHE A 45 11.39 -17.04 9.56
CA PHE A 45 12.23 -16.90 8.37
C PHE A 45 13.42 -15.99 8.58
N LEU A 46 13.53 -15.30 9.73
CA LEU A 46 14.64 -14.39 10.02
C LEU A 46 15.96 -15.15 9.98
N ARG A 47 16.85 -14.71 9.09
CA ARG A 47 18.20 -15.25 8.96
C ARG A 47 19.22 -14.15 9.25
N PRO A 48 20.33 -14.46 9.94
CA PRO A 48 21.43 -13.52 10.12
C PRO A 48 21.88 -12.95 8.78
N ALA A 49 22.15 -11.65 8.75
CA ALA A 49 22.68 -10.96 7.59
C ALA A 49 23.74 -9.95 8.04
N PRO A 50 24.73 -9.63 7.19
CA PRO A 50 25.70 -8.58 7.50
C PRO A 50 24.98 -7.26 7.80
N TRP A 51 25.41 -6.54 8.84
CA TRP A 51 24.75 -5.31 9.30
C TRP A 51 24.57 -4.25 8.20
N LYS A 52 25.55 -4.12 7.29
CA LYS A 52 25.47 -3.20 6.14
C LYS A 52 24.31 -3.53 5.18
N GLN A 53 23.90 -4.79 5.11
CA GLN A 53 22.78 -5.25 4.29
C GLN A 53 21.47 -5.17 5.10
N ALA A 54 21.48 -5.67 6.33
CA ALA A 54 20.33 -5.63 7.24
C ALA A 54 19.83 -4.19 7.46
N SER A 55 20.72 -3.23 7.69
CA SER A 55 20.37 -1.82 7.89
C SER A 55 19.68 -1.19 6.66
N LYS A 56 20.06 -1.58 5.43
CA LYS A 56 19.37 -1.13 4.20
C LYS A 56 17.96 -1.69 4.12
N TRP A 57 17.78 -2.97 4.43
CA TRP A 57 16.48 -3.62 4.45
C TRP A 57 15.58 -3.04 5.54
N MET A 58 16.12 -2.83 6.73
CA MET A 58 15.41 -2.18 7.83
C MET A 58 15.04 -0.73 7.48
N LEU A 59 15.91 0.02 6.82
CA LEU A 59 15.59 1.38 6.37
C LEU A 59 14.45 1.39 5.34
N ILE A 60 14.47 0.45 4.38
CA ILE A 60 13.33 0.27 3.46
C ILE A 60 12.06 0.02 4.25
N GLY A 61 12.08 -0.93 5.20
CA GLY A 61 10.93 -1.25 6.03
C GLY A 61 10.42 -0.09 6.88
N ALA A 62 11.33 0.63 7.54
CA ALA A 62 11.05 1.79 8.37
C ALA A 62 10.30 2.88 7.60
N VAL A 63 10.68 3.13 6.35
CA VAL A 63 10.02 4.14 5.51
C VAL A 63 8.79 3.55 4.83
N GLN A 64 8.94 2.45 4.08
CA GLN A 64 7.90 1.88 3.21
C GLN A 64 6.69 1.40 4.00
N PHE A 65 6.89 0.89 5.21
CA PHE A 65 5.85 0.31 6.04
C PHE A 65 5.65 1.09 7.34
N GLY A 66 6.71 1.38 8.09
CA GLY A 66 6.63 2.06 9.38
C GLY A 66 6.03 3.46 9.30
N ALA A 67 6.79 4.41 8.75
CA ALA A 67 6.37 5.79 8.55
C ALA A 67 5.11 5.87 7.68
N MET A 68 5.08 5.09 6.58
CA MET A 68 3.91 5.01 5.72
C MET A 68 2.64 4.64 6.49
N TYR A 69 2.66 3.60 7.34
CA TYR A 69 1.46 3.21 8.08
C TYR A 69 1.05 4.22 9.12
N VAL A 70 1.99 4.79 9.88
CA VAL A 70 1.62 5.80 10.87
C VAL A 70 0.88 6.95 10.19
N LEU A 71 1.43 7.47 9.08
CA LEU A 71 0.82 8.54 8.30
C LEU A 71 -0.54 8.11 7.71
N TYR A 72 -0.59 6.92 7.10
CA TYR A 72 -1.79 6.38 6.45
C TYR A 72 -2.94 6.13 7.44
N ILE A 73 -2.68 5.49 8.58
CA ILE A 73 -3.72 5.18 9.56
C ILE A 73 -4.18 6.47 10.27
N ARG A 74 -3.25 7.39 10.57
CA ARG A 74 -3.61 8.69 11.15
C ARG A 74 -4.52 9.53 10.24
N ALA A 75 -4.40 9.38 8.92
CA ALA A 75 -5.30 10.06 7.99
C ALA A 75 -6.78 9.68 8.17
N PHE A 76 -7.11 8.48 8.68
CA PHE A 76 -8.51 8.06 8.92
C PHE A 76 -9.20 8.84 10.05
N GLN A 77 -8.46 9.58 10.88
CA GLN A 77 -9.04 10.52 11.84
C GLN A 77 -9.59 11.77 11.16
N TYR A 78 -9.02 12.14 10.01
CA TYR A 78 -9.33 13.38 9.30
C TYR A 78 -10.15 13.17 8.03
N LEU A 79 -10.22 11.93 7.55
CA LEU A 79 -10.82 11.55 6.29
C LEU A 79 -11.67 10.27 6.44
N SER A 80 -12.64 10.10 5.56
CA SER A 80 -13.38 8.86 5.34
C SER A 80 -12.53 7.81 4.61
N GLY A 81 -12.93 6.55 4.67
CA GLY A 81 -12.23 5.47 3.96
C GLY A 81 -12.20 5.68 2.43
N SER A 82 -13.27 6.24 1.86
CA SER A 82 -13.36 6.59 0.43
C SER A 82 -12.40 7.72 0.04
N GLU A 83 -12.26 8.75 0.88
CA GLU A 83 -11.33 9.85 0.65
C GLU A 83 -9.88 9.41 0.76
N VAL A 84 -9.54 8.56 1.73
CA VAL A 84 -8.21 7.95 1.81
C VAL A 84 -7.94 7.11 0.57
N ALA A 85 -8.90 6.27 0.15
CA ALA A 85 -8.77 5.49 -1.08
C ALA A 85 -8.53 6.40 -2.30
N LEU A 86 -9.24 7.53 -2.40
CA LEU A 86 -9.09 8.54 -3.45
C LEU A 86 -7.68 9.10 -3.50
N LEU A 87 -7.16 9.56 -2.38
CA LEU A 87 -5.84 10.17 -2.34
C LEU A 87 -4.74 9.14 -2.64
N THR A 88 -4.94 7.86 -2.28
CA THR A 88 -3.98 6.79 -2.62
C THR A 88 -3.91 6.49 -4.12
N ILE A 89 -4.89 6.89 -4.94
CA ILE A 89 -4.80 6.65 -6.39
C ILE A 89 -3.66 7.45 -7.04
N THR A 90 -3.10 8.43 -6.32
CA THR A 90 -2.00 9.30 -6.76
C THR A 90 -0.61 8.70 -6.54
N THR A 91 -0.48 7.55 -5.85
CA THR A 91 0.81 6.84 -5.71
C THR A 91 1.57 6.64 -7.04
N PRO A 92 0.94 6.32 -8.19
CA PRO A 92 1.63 6.19 -9.47
C PRO A 92 2.38 7.45 -9.91
N LEU A 93 1.89 8.64 -9.55
CA LEU A 93 2.54 9.92 -9.85
C LEU A 93 3.82 10.08 -9.02
N TRP A 94 3.79 9.71 -7.75
CA TRP A 94 4.98 9.70 -6.88
C TRP A 94 6.02 8.69 -7.36
N VAL A 95 5.60 7.51 -7.80
CA VAL A 95 6.50 6.51 -8.42
C VAL A 95 7.16 7.10 -9.68
N SER A 96 6.37 7.77 -10.52
CA SER A 96 6.87 8.40 -11.76
C SER A 96 7.83 9.56 -11.50
N LEU A 97 7.59 10.31 -10.42
CA LEU A 97 8.46 11.41 -10.00
C LEU A 97 9.79 10.89 -9.42
N MET A 98 9.75 9.81 -8.64
CA MET A 98 10.92 9.32 -7.88
C MET A 98 11.75 8.28 -8.63
N VAL A 99 11.27 7.77 -9.77
CA VAL A 99 12.05 6.82 -10.57
C VAL A 99 13.37 7.48 -11.00
N GLU A 100 14.47 6.75 -10.83
CA GLU A 100 15.78 7.20 -11.29
C GLU A 100 15.93 6.99 -12.80
N GLY A 101 16.71 7.87 -13.45
CA GLY A 101 16.97 7.83 -14.90
C GLY A 101 15.99 8.67 -15.72
N ARG A 102 15.91 8.39 -17.03
CA ARG A 102 15.13 9.21 -17.98
C ARG A 102 13.64 8.99 -17.76
N ARG A 103 12.97 10.00 -17.18
CA ARG A 103 11.51 10.06 -17.05
C ARG A 103 10.88 10.14 -18.44
N SER A 104 10.44 9.01 -18.98
CA SER A 104 9.78 8.96 -20.28
C SER A 104 8.39 9.59 -20.19
N THR A 105 8.00 10.36 -21.21
CA THR A 105 6.62 10.84 -21.38
C THR A 105 5.60 9.71 -21.26
N ARG A 106 5.95 8.51 -21.75
CA ARG A 106 5.12 7.30 -21.66
C ARG A 106 4.85 6.85 -20.21
N LEU A 107 5.80 7.03 -19.30
CA LEU A 107 5.61 6.72 -17.88
C LEU A 107 4.58 7.67 -17.25
N TRP A 108 4.72 8.98 -17.50
CA TRP A 108 3.77 9.98 -17.02
C TRP A 108 2.38 9.78 -17.60
N CYS A 109 2.27 9.47 -18.89
CA CYS A 109 0.99 9.12 -19.51
C CYS A 109 0.38 7.87 -18.86
N ALA A 110 1.16 6.79 -18.65
CA ALA A 110 0.66 5.58 -18.01
C ALA A 110 0.15 5.85 -16.58
N ALA A 111 0.90 6.62 -15.80
CA ALA A 111 0.50 6.99 -14.45
C ALA A 111 -0.74 7.89 -14.43
N GLY A 112 -0.81 8.89 -15.32
CA GLY A 112 -1.96 9.77 -15.47
C GLY A 112 -3.23 9.03 -15.88
N ILE A 113 -3.13 8.10 -16.86
CA ILE A 113 -4.26 7.26 -17.27
C ILE A 113 -4.69 6.34 -16.13
N ALA A 114 -3.75 5.74 -15.38
CA ALA A 114 -4.09 4.88 -14.23
C ALA A 114 -4.77 5.65 -13.09
N VAL A 115 -4.37 6.89 -12.83
CA VAL A 115 -5.01 7.81 -11.88
C VAL A 115 -6.42 8.15 -12.37
N PHE A 116 -6.56 8.52 -13.63
CA PHE A 116 -7.84 8.89 -14.22
C PHE A 116 -8.82 7.71 -14.26
N ALA A 117 -8.37 6.52 -14.66
CA ALA A 117 -9.18 5.30 -14.66
C ALA A 117 -9.69 4.95 -13.25
N ALA A 118 -8.82 5.06 -12.24
CA ALA A 118 -9.17 4.88 -10.83
C ALA A 118 -10.19 5.92 -10.35
N ALA A 119 -9.98 7.18 -10.73
CA ALA A 119 -10.85 8.31 -10.41
C ALA A 119 -12.27 8.14 -10.95
N LEU A 120 -12.42 7.64 -12.19
CA LEU A 120 -13.73 7.36 -12.80
C LEU A 120 -14.57 6.36 -12.00
N LEU A 121 -13.93 5.41 -11.32
CA LEU A 121 -14.61 4.40 -10.52
C LEU A 121 -15.10 4.93 -9.17
N GLN A 122 -14.66 6.12 -8.75
CA GLN A 122 -15.22 6.77 -7.57
C GLN A 122 -16.49 7.51 -7.92
N LYS A 123 -17.60 7.05 -7.34
CA LYS A 123 -18.92 7.66 -7.53
C LYS A 123 -19.27 8.70 -6.46
N THR A 124 -18.56 8.69 -5.33
CA THR A 124 -18.83 9.54 -4.17
C THR A 124 -17.73 10.58 -3.99
N TRP A 125 -17.52 11.42 -4.99
CA TRP A 125 -16.62 12.57 -4.87
C TRP A 125 -17.23 13.60 -3.93
N ASN A 126 -16.70 13.71 -2.71
CA ASN A 126 -16.97 14.86 -1.85
C ASN A 126 -15.66 15.58 -1.54
N LEU A 127 -15.24 16.46 -2.45
CA LEU A 127 -14.01 17.24 -2.27
C LEU A 127 -14.14 18.30 -1.16
N ARG A 128 -15.37 18.64 -0.76
CA ARG A 128 -15.64 19.66 0.27
C ARG A 128 -15.35 19.16 1.69
N SER A 129 -15.34 17.84 1.91
CA SER A 129 -15.02 17.23 3.21
C SER A 129 -13.52 16.96 3.41
N LEU A 130 -12.68 17.19 2.39
CA LEU A 130 -11.25 16.97 2.48
C LEU A 130 -10.58 18.02 3.37
N THR A 131 -9.94 17.56 4.43
CA THR A 131 -9.08 18.41 5.26
C THR A 131 -7.66 18.45 4.71
N LEU A 132 -7.00 19.61 4.79
CA LEU A 132 -5.60 19.75 4.33
C LEU A 132 -4.67 18.79 5.07
N VAL A 133 -4.85 18.62 6.38
CA VAL A 133 -4.06 17.70 7.20
C VAL A 133 -4.20 16.27 6.70
N GLY A 134 -5.44 15.81 6.45
CA GLY A 134 -5.69 14.48 5.90
C GLY A 134 -5.03 14.28 4.53
N ILE A 135 -5.14 15.27 3.63
CA ILE A 135 -4.47 15.26 2.32
C ILE A 135 -2.96 15.08 2.49
N LEU A 136 -2.32 15.94 3.29
CA LEU A 136 -0.87 15.91 3.49
C LEU A 136 -0.42 14.56 4.07
N LEU A 137 -1.15 14.00 5.05
CA LEU A 137 -0.84 12.69 5.62
C LEU A 137 -0.87 11.57 4.57
N VAL A 138 -1.90 11.50 3.73
CA VAL A 138 -1.98 10.46 2.69
C VAL A 138 -0.92 10.66 1.61
N GLN A 139 -0.66 11.91 1.20
CA GLN A 139 0.37 12.18 0.20
C GLN A 139 1.78 11.83 0.72
N LEU A 140 2.09 12.14 1.99
CA LEU A 140 3.34 11.71 2.62
C LEU A 140 3.42 10.19 2.74
N ALA A 141 2.33 9.51 3.08
CA ALA A 141 2.28 8.05 3.07
C ALA A 141 2.56 7.48 1.66
N ASN A 142 1.98 8.08 0.61
CA ASN A 142 2.23 7.70 -0.78
C ASN A 142 3.71 7.91 -1.17
N VAL A 143 4.33 9.00 -0.73
CA VAL A 143 5.76 9.28 -0.90
C VAL A 143 6.62 8.20 -0.25
N CYS A 144 6.35 7.87 1.02
CA CYS A 144 7.05 6.81 1.74
C CYS A 144 6.93 5.46 1.03
N PHE A 145 5.72 5.11 0.56
CA PHE A 145 5.48 3.88 -0.16
C PHE A 145 6.20 3.84 -1.52
N ALA A 146 6.12 4.92 -2.30
CA ALA A 146 6.77 5.07 -3.60
C ALA A 146 8.30 4.97 -3.48
N TRP A 147 8.90 5.68 -2.53
CA TRP A 147 10.32 5.59 -2.24
C TRP A 147 10.70 4.16 -1.86
N GLY A 148 9.98 3.56 -0.92
CA GLY A 148 10.25 2.22 -0.41
C GLY A 148 10.25 1.14 -1.49
N GLN A 149 9.20 1.10 -2.33
CA GLN A 149 9.10 0.09 -3.40
C GLN A 149 10.18 0.27 -4.49
N LEU A 150 10.56 1.51 -4.81
CA LEU A 150 11.64 1.79 -5.78
C LEU A 150 13.01 1.37 -5.22
N ARG A 151 13.29 1.68 -3.94
CA ARG A 151 14.54 1.27 -3.27
C ARG A 151 14.61 -0.23 -3.06
N TYR A 152 13.50 -0.86 -2.67
CA TYR A 152 13.40 -2.30 -2.59
C TYR A 152 13.78 -2.95 -3.92
N ARG A 153 13.20 -2.47 -5.03
CA ARG A 153 13.53 -2.97 -6.36
C ARG A 153 15.01 -2.77 -6.71
N LYS A 154 15.58 -1.60 -6.43
CA LYS A 154 16.99 -1.30 -6.75
C LYS A 154 17.99 -2.09 -5.90
N TRP A 155 17.77 -2.19 -4.60
CA TRP A 155 18.73 -2.79 -3.66
C TRP A 155 18.52 -4.30 -3.46
N CYS A 156 17.36 -4.82 -3.86
CA CYS A 156 17.01 -6.23 -3.65
C CYS A 156 16.73 -6.98 -4.97
N SER A 157 16.99 -6.40 -6.16
CA SER A 157 16.70 -7.04 -7.46
C SER A 157 17.39 -8.40 -7.62
N ASN A 158 18.65 -8.50 -7.19
CA ASN A 158 19.51 -9.67 -7.43
C ASN A 158 19.53 -10.65 -6.25
N GLN A 159 19.05 -10.24 -5.08
CA GLN A 159 18.98 -11.09 -3.88
C GLN A 159 17.66 -11.82 -3.94
N ARG A 160 17.58 -13.16 -4.00
CA ARG A 160 16.26 -13.84 -4.04
C ARG A 160 15.38 -13.35 -2.87
N PRO A 161 14.08 -13.06 -3.08
CA PRO A 161 13.22 -12.62 -2.00
C PRO A 161 12.89 -13.84 -1.17
N GLU A 162 13.82 -14.21 -0.30
CA GLU A 162 13.56 -15.13 0.78
C GLU A 162 12.78 -14.38 1.84
N ALA A 163 11.82 -15.08 2.46
CA ALA A 163 11.01 -14.54 3.55
C ALA A 163 11.87 -13.92 4.67
N GLY A 164 13.15 -14.32 4.83
CA GLY A 164 14.08 -13.72 5.76
C GLY A 164 14.44 -12.26 5.48
N MET A 165 14.52 -11.83 4.21
CA MET A 165 14.69 -10.40 3.89
C MET A 165 13.44 -9.62 4.30
N MET A 166 12.25 -10.20 4.08
CA MET A 166 11.00 -9.57 4.50
C MET A 166 10.92 -9.42 6.03
N ALA A 167 11.44 -10.39 6.79
CA ALA A 167 11.56 -10.29 8.24
C ALA A 167 12.37 -9.05 8.66
N TRP A 168 13.51 -8.78 8.01
CA TRP A 168 14.29 -7.56 8.26
C TRP A 168 13.55 -6.27 7.91
N LEU A 169 12.75 -6.26 6.85
CA LEU A 169 11.89 -5.12 6.54
C LEU A 169 10.85 -4.89 7.64
N TYR A 170 10.19 -5.93 8.15
CA TYR A 170 9.23 -5.77 9.24
C TYR A 170 9.86 -5.34 10.56
N LEU A 171 11.07 -5.83 10.87
CA LEU A 171 11.85 -5.34 12.01
C LEU A 171 12.15 -3.84 11.90
N GLY A 172 12.58 -3.38 10.73
CA GLY A 172 12.78 -1.95 10.50
C GLY A 172 11.48 -1.15 10.54
N ALA A 173 10.39 -1.69 10.01
CA ALA A 173 9.07 -1.07 10.03
C ALA A 173 8.56 -0.78 11.44
N LEU A 174 8.87 -1.65 12.41
CA LEU A 174 8.47 -1.49 13.80
C LEU A 174 9.12 -0.30 14.51
N VAL A 175 10.29 0.15 14.07
CA VAL A 175 11.06 1.20 14.75
C VAL A 175 10.24 2.49 14.87
N VAL A 176 9.68 2.98 13.76
CA VAL A 176 8.96 4.26 13.72
C VAL A 176 7.75 4.30 14.67
N PRO A 177 6.77 3.38 14.58
CA PRO A 177 5.63 3.41 15.50
C PRO A 177 6.05 3.10 16.94
N THR A 178 7.06 2.26 17.19
CA THR A 178 7.54 1.97 18.56
C THR A 178 8.10 3.23 19.22
N VAL A 179 8.94 3.98 18.50
CA VAL A 179 9.48 5.26 19.00
C VAL A 179 8.34 6.24 19.28
N MET A 180 7.36 6.34 18.38
CA MET A 180 6.22 7.25 18.59
C MET A 180 5.33 6.87 19.78
N LEU A 181 5.12 5.57 20.01
CA LEU A 181 4.37 5.09 21.18
C LEU A 181 5.15 5.30 22.49
N ALA A 182 6.48 5.19 22.47
CA ALA A 182 7.31 5.40 23.66
C ALA A 182 7.21 6.82 24.23
N PHE A 183 6.90 7.81 23.39
CA PHE A 183 6.69 9.21 23.79
C PHE A 183 5.21 9.62 23.85
N GLY A 184 4.30 8.69 23.59
CA GLY A 184 2.85 8.92 23.55
C GLY A 184 2.11 8.24 24.70
N SER A 185 0.83 8.58 24.83
CA SER A 185 -0.12 7.78 25.60
C SER A 185 -1.08 7.10 24.63
N PHE A 186 -1.44 5.85 24.91
CA PHE A 186 -2.37 5.08 24.10
C PHE A 186 -3.22 4.19 25.00
N HIS A 187 -4.43 3.89 24.52
CA HIS A 187 -5.33 2.94 25.16
C HIS A 187 -5.42 1.69 24.29
N LEU A 188 -5.44 0.53 24.93
CA LEU A 188 -5.58 -0.74 24.23
C LEU A 188 -7.00 -0.87 23.63
N PRO A 189 -7.16 -1.60 22.51
CA PRO A 189 -8.47 -1.94 21.99
C PRO A 189 -9.30 -2.67 23.05
N SER A 190 -10.51 -2.19 23.30
CA SER A 190 -11.40 -2.71 24.34
C SER A 190 -12.44 -3.71 23.81
N ARG A 191 -12.68 -3.71 22.49
CA ARG A 191 -13.76 -4.50 21.87
C ARG A 191 -13.22 -5.71 21.10
N PRO A 192 -13.87 -6.89 21.17
CA PRO A 192 -13.41 -8.09 20.45
C PRO A 192 -13.35 -7.93 18.92
N ASP A 193 -14.27 -7.15 18.34
CA ASP A 193 -14.30 -6.84 16.91
C ASP A 193 -13.04 -6.06 16.46
N GLN A 194 -12.48 -5.21 17.33
CA GLN A 194 -11.23 -4.48 17.06
C GLN A 194 -10.05 -5.45 16.96
N TRP A 195 -9.94 -6.40 17.88
CA TRP A 195 -8.88 -7.42 17.85
C TRP A 195 -8.99 -8.33 16.63
N GLY A 196 -10.20 -8.77 16.29
CA GLY A 196 -10.45 -9.54 15.06
C GLY A 196 -10.06 -8.76 13.80
N ALA A 197 -10.41 -7.48 13.73
CA ALA A 197 -10.00 -6.60 12.65
C ALA A 197 -8.47 -6.43 12.58
N LEU A 198 -7.81 -6.22 13.72
CA LEU A 198 -6.35 -6.07 13.79
C LEU A 198 -5.61 -7.34 13.38
N LEU A 199 -6.09 -8.52 13.80
CA LEU A 199 -5.54 -9.82 13.38
C LEU A 199 -5.61 -9.99 11.86
N TYR A 200 -6.79 -9.78 11.29
CA TYR A 200 -6.98 -9.85 9.84
C TYR A 200 -6.08 -8.84 9.13
N LEU A 201 -6.10 -7.56 9.55
CA LEU A 201 -5.34 -6.48 8.94
C LEU A 201 -3.82 -6.69 9.07
N GLY A 202 -3.35 -7.25 10.18
CA GLY A 202 -1.93 -7.54 10.41
C GLY A 202 -1.43 -8.70 9.56
N LEU A 203 -2.17 -9.82 9.52
CA LEU A 203 -1.69 -11.04 8.86
C LEU A 203 -1.94 -11.03 7.34
N VAL A 204 -3.08 -10.50 6.90
CA VAL A 204 -3.51 -10.65 5.50
C VAL A 204 -3.01 -9.50 4.62
N PRO A 205 -3.51 -8.25 4.71
CA PRO A 205 -3.04 -7.18 3.84
C PRO A 205 -1.65 -6.66 4.23
N THR A 206 -1.28 -6.73 5.52
CA THR A 206 0.03 -6.22 5.97
C THR A 206 1.13 -7.26 5.77
N ALA A 207 1.03 -8.46 6.36
CA ALA A 207 2.07 -9.50 6.22
C ALA A 207 2.10 -10.08 4.79
N LEU A 208 1.02 -10.74 4.38
CA LEU A 208 0.97 -11.41 3.08
C LEU A 208 0.93 -10.41 1.91
N GLY A 209 0.12 -9.36 2.02
CA GLY A 209 -0.05 -8.36 0.96
C GLY A 209 1.26 -7.65 0.58
N PHE A 210 2.01 -7.11 1.55
CA PHE A 210 3.30 -6.48 1.22
C PHE A 210 4.36 -7.48 0.76
N TYR A 211 4.39 -8.68 1.31
CA TYR A 211 5.30 -9.71 0.82
C TYR A 211 5.06 -10.01 -0.66
N LEU A 212 3.80 -10.24 -1.05
CA LEU A 212 3.42 -10.45 -2.45
C LEU A 212 3.72 -9.23 -3.31
N TRP A 213 3.42 -8.02 -2.84
CA TRP A 213 3.69 -6.79 -3.57
C TRP A 213 5.19 -6.60 -3.84
N ASN A 214 6.02 -6.71 -2.80
CA ASN A 214 7.45 -6.57 -2.91
C ASN A 214 8.06 -7.69 -3.75
N ARG A 215 7.59 -8.93 -3.63
CA ARG A 215 7.99 -10.02 -4.53
C ARG A 215 7.63 -9.68 -5.98
N GLY A 216 6.42 -9.23 -6.24
CA GLY A 216 5.93 -8.85 -7.56
C GLY A 216 6.68 -7.68 -8.21
N SER A 217 7.06 -6.68 -7.43
CA SER A 217 7.66 -5.42 -7.91
C SER A 217 9.02 -5.62 -8.59
N ARG A 218 9.70 -6.73 -8.30
CA ARG A 218 10.99 -7.09 -8.89
C ARG A 218 10.90 -7.65 -10.29
N PHE A 219 9.75 -8.24 -10.63
CA PHE A 219 9.52 -8.88 -11.93
C PHE A 219 8.90 -7.93 -12.94
N VAL A 220 8.71 -6.66 -12.59
CA VAL A 220 8.09 -5.68 -13.47
C VAL A 220 8.87 -4.35 -13.48
N PRO A 221 8.79 -3.59 -14.58
CA PRO A 221 9.27 -2.21 -14.63
C PRO A 221 8.52 -1.31 -13.64
N ALA A 222 9.16 -0.21 -13.23
CA ALA A 222 8.54 0.80 -12.37
C ALA A 222 7.24 1.38 -12.96
N ALA A 223 7.16 1.51 -14.29
CA ALA A 223 5.94 1.96 -14.97
C ALA A 223 4.76 1.00 -14.77
N VAL A 224 5.00 -0.30 -14.95
CA VAL A 224 3.98 -1.34 -14.75
C VAL A 224 3.58 -1.40 -13.27
N LEU A 225 4.54 -1.23 -12.36
CA LEU A 225 4.29 -1.16 -10.92
C LEU A 225 3.41 0.03 -10.54
N ALA A 226 3.64 1.19 -11.18
CA ALA A 226 2.84 2.40 -10.98
C ALA A 226 1.38 2.14 -11.38
N VAL A 227 1.14 1.60 -12.59
CA VAL A 227 -0.22 1.26 -13.05
C VAL A 227 -0.87 0.21 -12.14
N ALA A 228 -0.12 -0.82 -11.73
CA ALA A 228 -0.61 -1.89 -10.85
C ALA A 228 -1.06 -1.40 -9.47
N ASN A 229 -0.57 -0.26 -8.98
CA ASN A 229 -0.94 0.25 -7.65
C ASN A 229 -2.44 0.53 -7.52
N ASN A 230 -3.06 0.94 -8.63
CA ASN A 230 -4.47 1.29 -8.68
C ASN A 230 -5.38 0.11 -9.04
N LEU A 231 -4.84 -1.08 -9.35
CA LEU A 231 -5.65 -2.28 -9.65
C LEU A 231 -6.54 -2.71 -8.49
N LYS A 232 -6.17 -2.36 -7.25
CA LYS A 232 -6.98 -2.66 -6.06
C LYS A 232 -8.42 -2.14 -6.18
N ILE A 233 -8.65 -1.06 -6.94
CA ILE A 233 -9.97 -0.41 -7.07
C ILE A 233 -10.91 -1.22 -7.96
N PRO A 234 -10.60 -1.51 -9.24
CA PRO A 234 -11.47 -2.35 -10.06
C PRO A 234 -11.59 -3.76 -9.49
N LEU A 235 -10.53 -4.30 -8.88
CA LEU A 235 -10.59 -5.62 -8.24
C LEU A 235 -11.51 -5.64 -7.01
N ALA A 236 -11.58 -4.55 -6.24
CA ALA A 236 -12.55 -4.41 -5.16
C ALA A 236 -13.99 -4.44 -5.68
N ILE A 237 -14.28 -3.75 -6.78
CA ILE A 237 -15.60 -3.73 -7.41
C ILE A 237 -15.99 -5.13 -7.92
N LEU A 238 -15.04 -5.85 -8.53
CA LEU A 238 -15.29 -7.22 -8.97
C LEU A 238 -15.59 -8.15 -7.80
N LEU A 239 -14.81 -8.07 -6.71
CA LEU A 239 -15.07 -8.84 -5.48
C LEU A 239 -16.44 -8.50 -4.87
N ALA A 240 -16.79 -7.22 -4.80
CA ALA A 240 -18.09 -6.75 -4.32
C ALA A 240 -19.25 -7.39 -5.11
N TRP A 241 -19.14 -7.38 -6.44
CA TRP A 241 -20.15 -8.00 -7.30
C TRP A 241 -20.20 -9.53 -7.18
N THR A 242 -19.06 -10.21 -7.26
CA THR A 242 -19.04 -11.69 -7.37
C THR A 242 -19.18 -12.42 -6.04
N VAL A 243 -18.63 -11.86 -4.96
CA VAL A 243 -18.61 -12.52 -3.64
C VAL A 243 -19.73 -11.99 -2.74
N PHE A 244 -19.99 -10.68 -2.78
CA PHE A 244 -20.96 -10.04 -1.89
C PHE A 244 -22.32 -9.78 -2.56
N GLY A 245 -22.47 -10.16 -3.84
CA GLY A 245 -23.73 -10.01 -4.57
C GLY A 245 -24.14 -8.56 -4.80
N GLU A 246 -23.18 -7.62 -4.76
CA GLU A 246 -23.47 -6.21 -5.06
C GLU A 246 -23.83 -6.00 -6.53
N LYS A 247 -24.24 -4.77 -6.88
CA LYS A 247 -24.66 -4.44 -8.24
C LYS A 247 -23.57 -4.75 -9.26
N ARG A 248 -23.98 -5.32 -10.40
CA ARG A 248 -23.11 -5.61 -11.54
C ARG A 248 -22.33 -4.35 -11.97
N PRO A 249 -21.03 -4.48 -12.34
CA PRO A 249 -20.27 -3.37 -12.87
C PRO A 249 -20.92 -2.77 -14.12
N ASP A 250 -20.94 -1.44 -14.18
CA ASP A 250 -21.59 -0.67 -15.24
C ASP A 250 -20.63 -0.33 -16.40
N LEU A 251 -21.11 0.50 -17.33
CA LEU A 251 -20.30 0.94 -18.47
C LEU A 251 -19.06 1.76 -18.04
N VAL A 252 -19.15 2.50 -16.92
CA VAL A 252 -18.02 3.26 -16.36
C VAL A 252 -16.93 2.29 -15.89
N PHE A 253 -17.30 1.16 -15.31
CA PHE A 253 -16.36 0.11 -14.98
C PHE A 253 -15.64 -0.45 -16.22
N LEU A 254 -16.38 -0.75 -17.29
CA LEU A 254 -15.79 -1.24 -18.54
C LEU A 254 -14.82 -0.22 -19.15
N ALA A 255 -15.21 1.06 -19.18
CA ALA A 255 -14.34 2.14 -19.65
C ALA A 255 -13.05 2.25 -18.82
N SER A 256 -13.16 2.18 -17.48
CA SER A 256 -12.00 2.18 -16.58
C SER A 256 -11.09 0.97 -16.83
N ALA A 257 -11.65 -0.23 -17.03
CA ALA A 257 -10.88 -1.43 -17.33
C ALA A 257 -10.08 -1.31 -18.63
N VAL A 258 -10.70 -0.72 -19.68
CA VAL A 258 -10.01 -0.41 -20.95
C VAL A 258 -8.86 0.57 -20.71
N LEU A 259 -9.09 1.64 -19.93
CA LEU A 259 -8.05 2.62 -19.61
C LEU A 259 -6.88 2.00 -18.82
N PHE A 260 -7.14 1.09 -17.88
CA PHE A 260 -6.08 0.32 -17.23
C PHE A 260 -5.30 -0.53 -18.24
N GLY A 261 -5.99 -1.19 -19.18
CA GLY A 261 -5.36 -1.92 -20.28
C GLY A 261 -4.43 -1.04 -21.13
N VAL A 262 -4.89 0.15 -21.50
CA VAL A 262 -4.09 1.16 -22.23
C VAL A 262 -2.88 1.58 -21.40
N ALA A 263 -3.07 1.89 -20.11
CA ALA A 263 -1.98 2.28 -19.22
C ALA A 263 -0.89 1.20 -19.14
N PHE A 264 -1.27 -0.08 -19.05
CA PHE A 264 -0.31 -1.19 -19.10
C PHE A 264 0.37 -1.37 -20.47
N ALA A 265 -0.35 -1.12 -21.57
CA ALA A 265 0.20 -1.25 -22.91
C ALA A 265 1.27 -0.19 -23.21
N ILE A 266 1.04 1.05 -22.78
CA ILE A 266 1.97 2.18 -23.01
C ILE A 266 3.09 2.24 -21.97
N ALA A 267 2.92 1.59 -20.81
CA ALA A 267 3.91 1.56 -19.75
C ALA A 267 5.25 1.05 -20.29
N PRO A 268 6.35 1.83 -20.19
CA PRO A 268 7.64 1.41 -20.70
C PRO A 268 8.04 0.03 -20.14
N ARG A 269 8.23 -0.94 -21.04
CA ARG A 269 8.85 -2.21 -20.70
C ARG A 269 10.35 -1.97 -20.54
N GLN A 270 10.97 -2.58 -19.53
CA GLN A 270 12.42 -2.50 -19.39
C GLN A 270 13.06 -3.05 -20.68
N ARG A 271 13.92 -2.24 -21.31
CA ARG A 271 14.99 -2.79 -22.12
C ARG A 271 15.95 -3.47 -21.14
N GLY A 272 16.19 -4.76 -21.37
CA GLY A 272 17.28 -5.48 -20.72
C GLY A 272 18.62 -4.79 -20.98
#